data_AF-A0A926X659-F1
#
_entry.id   AF-A0A926X659-F1
#
_cell.length_a   1.000
_cell.length_b   1.000
_cell.length_c   1.000
_cell.angle_alpha   90.00
_cell.angle_beta   90.00
_cell.angle_gamma   90.00
#
_symmetry.space_group_name_H-M   'P 1'
#
loop_
_entity.id
_entity.type
_entity.pdbx_description
1 polymer ?
#
loop_
_entity_poly.entity_id
_entity_poly.type
_entity_poly.pdbx_seq_one_letter_code
_entity_poly.pdbx_strand_id
1 'polypeptide(L)'
;MQGNLAEVIRELMDAQHLSVRKVSARIAEKHGGSVYGYTQQVSRILNDPNYDPTLSTVQKILSALNVSFWQVNRLPKLQEQHRLDDNHISDRLDQLSTDMADLKLAMAELQEAVKKLL
;
A
#
# COMPACT_ATOMS: atom_id res chain seq x y z
N MET A 1 10.83 -12.14 -3.68
CA MET A 1 9.91 -10.99 -3.47
C MET A 1 8.52 -11.52 -3.15
N GLN A 2 8.23 -11.90 -1.90
CA GLN A 2 6.86 -12.07 -1.39
C GLN A 2 6.93 -11.95 0.15
N GLY A 3 6.95 -10.72 0.66
CA GLY A 3 6.62 -10.48 2.07
C GLY A 3 5.18 -10.92 2.26
N ASN A 4 4.96 -11.93 3.09
CA ASN A 4 3.82 -12.83 3.03
C ASN A 4 2.52 -12.10 3.41
N LEU A 5 1.74 -11.62 2.43
CA LEU A 5 0.45 -10.94 2.62
C LEU A 5 -0.48 -11.70 3.59
N ALA A 6 -0.41 -13.04 3.57
CA ALA A 6 -1.14 -13.89 4.49
C ALA A 6 -0.73 -13.68 5.96
N GLU A 7 0.54 -13.46 6.25
CA GLU A 7 1.04 -13.15 7.60
C GLU A 7 0.53 -11.78 8.06
N VAL A 8 0.59 -10.78 7.20
CA VAL A 8 0.06 -9.43 7.49
C VAL A 8 -1.42 -9.50 7.85
N ILE A 9 -2.22 -10.19 7.03
CA ILE A 9 -3.65 -10.33 7.27
C ILE A 9 -3.90 -11.07 8.59
N ARG A 10 -3.13 -12.13 8.91
CA ARG A 10 -3.23 -12.83 10.20
C ARG A 10 -2.94 -11.91 11.37
N GLU A 11 -1.85 -11.15 11.32
CA GLU A 11 -1.48 -10.24 12.40
C GLU A 11 -2.52 -9.17 12.64
N LEU A 12 -3.07 -8.57 11.58
CA LEU A 12 -4.13 -7.59 11.69
C LEU A 12 -5.41 -8.20 12.26
N MET A 13 -5.71 -9.44 11.91
CA MET A 13 -6.83 -10.19 12.47
C MET A 13 -6.62 -10.49 13.96
N ASP A 14 -5.44 -10.96 14.34
CA ASP A 14 -5.09 -11.31 15.71
C ASP A 14 -5.09 -10.07 16.62
N ALA A 15 -4.50 -8.96 16.16
CA ALA A 15 -4.47 -7.68 16.87
C ALA A 15 -5.88 -7.11 17.14
N GLN A 16 -6.84 -7.44 16.29
CA GLN A 16 -8.24 -7.01 16.43
C GLN A 16 -9.15 -8.12 16.99
N HIS A 17 -8.60 -9.29 17.33
CA HIS A 17 -9.35 -10.47 17.74
C HIS A 17 -10.49 -10.86 16.77
N LEU A 18 -10.25 -10.75 15.47
CA LEU A 18 -11.23 -11.01 14.42
C LEU A 18 -11.00 -12.38 13.79
N SER A 19 -12.06 -13.19 13.74
CA SER A 19 -12.05 -14.45 12.98
C SER A 19 -12.25 -14.21 11.48
N VAL A 20 -11.84 -15.17 10.65
CA VAL A 20 -12.11 -15.17 9.19
C VAL A 20 -13.58 -14.92 8.90
N ARG A 21 -14.48 -15.52 9.69
CA ARG A 21 -15.93 -15.35 9.57
C ARG A 21 -16.35 -13.89 9.82
N LYS A 22 -15.80 -13.25 10.85
CA LYS A 22 -16.11 -11.85 11.19
C LYS A 22 -15.58 -10.89 10.12
N VAL A 23 -14.36 -11.11 9.63
CA VAL A 23 -13.80 -10.33 8.51
C VAL A 23 -14.67 -10.49 7.26
N SER A 24 -15.01 -11.73 6.90
CA SER A 24 -15.84 -12.03 5.72
C SER A 24 -17.23 -11.41 5.81
N ALA A 25 -17.84 -11.39 7.00
CA ALA A 25 -19.11 -10.73 7.25
C ALA A 25 -19.03 -9.22 7.03
N ARG A 26 -17.97 -8.57 7.54
CA ARG A 26 -17.74 -7.12 7.33
C ARG A 26 -17.50 -6.78 5.86
N ILE A 27 -16.79 -7.64 5.12
CA ILE A 27 -16.60 -7.44 3.67
C ILE A 27 -17.96 -7.48 2.96
N ALA A 28 -18.78 -8.50 3.24
CA ALA A 28 -20.10 -8.65 2.63
C ALA A 28 -21.03 -7.47 2.96
N GLU A 29 -21.01 -7.00 4.20
CA GLU A 29 -21.78 -5.84 4.67
C GLU A 29 -21.41 -4.57 3.91
N LYS A 30 -20.10 -4.33 3.69
CA LYS A 30 -19.61 -3.10 3.08
C LYS A 30 -19.62 -3.09 1.56
N HIS A 31 -19.40 -4.25 0.93
CA HIS A 31 -19.16 -4.36 -0.51
C HIS A 31 -20.20 -5.21 -1.25
N GLY A 32 -21.19 -5.75 -0.53
CA GLY A 32 -22.15 -6.71 -1.07
C GLY A 32 -21.51 -8.07 -1.39
N GLY A 33 -22.36 -9.05 -1.69
CA GLY A 33 -21.96 -10.43 -2.00
C GLY A 33 -22.16 -11.40 -0.83
N SER A 34 -21.63 -12.62 -0.99
CA SER A 34 -21.85 -13.71 -0.02
C SER A 34 -20.74 -13.79 1.01
N VAL A 35 -21.11 -13.85 2.30
CA VAL A 35 -20.19 -14.13 3.42
C VAL A 35 -19.44 -15.44 3.19
N TYR A 36 -20.11 -16.45 2.63
CA TYR A 36 -19.50 -17.74 2.33
C TYR A 36 -18.43 -17.62 1.24
N GLY A 37 -18.71 -16.85 0.18
CA GLY A 37 -17.74 -16.57 -0.89
C GLY A 37 -16.50 -15.84 -0.37
N TYR A 38 -16.69 -14.82 0.48
CA TYR A 38 -15.55 -14.13 1.10
C TYR A 38 -14.80 -15.02 2.10
N THR A 39 -15.50 -15.91 2.83
CA THR A 39 -14.84 -16.87 3.72
C THR A 39 -13.91 -17.79 2.94
N GLN A 40 -14.33 -18.28 1.78
CA GLN A 40 -13.48 -19.08 0.90
C GLN A 40 -12.27 -18.27 0.40
N GLN A 41 -12.48 -17.04 -0.07
CA GLN A 41 -11.40 -16.18 -0.57
C GLN A 41 -10.37 -15.86 0.51
N VAL A 42 -10.82 -15.42 1.69
CA VAL A 42 -9.93 -15.12 2.82
C VAL A 42 -9.18 -16.38 3.26
N SER A 43 -9.88 -17.52 3.38
CA SER A 43 -9.23 -18.79 3.75
C SER A 43 -8.20 -19.22 2.72
N ARG A 44 -8.45 -18.98 1.43
CA ARG A 44 -7.50 -19.31 0.36
C ARG A 44 -6.26 -18.44 0.43
N ILE A 45 -6.42 -17.13 0.63
CA ILE A 45 -5.27 -16.20 0.83
C ILE A 45 -4.43 -16.61 2.03
N LEU A 46 -5.07 -17.04 3.11
CA LEU A 46 -4.35 -17.44 4.31
C LEU A 46 -3.61 -18.76 4.12
N ASN A 47 -4.22 -19.76 3.48
CA ASN A 47 -3.72 -21.13 3.52
C ASN A 47 -3.01 -21.62 2.25
N ASP A 48 -3.21 -20.96 1.11
CA ASP A 48 -2.61 -21.32 -0.17
C ASP A 48 -1.47 -20.35 -0.50
N PRO A 49 -0.19 -20.73 -0.28
CA PRO A 49 0.96 -19.85 -0.51
C PRO A 49 1.16 -19.50 -2.00
N ASN A 50 0.57 -20.27 -2.92
CA ASN A 50 0.65 -20.04 -4.36
C ASN A 50 -0.54 -19.24 -4.89
N TYR A 51 -1.51 -18.90 -4.03
CA TYR A 51 -2.64 -18.11 -4.44
C TYR A 51 -2.25 -16.64 -4.58
N ASP A 52 -2.46 -16.09 -5.78
CA ASP A 52 -2.24 -14.68 -6.06
C ASP A 52 -3.59 -13.93 -6.01
N PRO A 53 -3.92 -13.25 -4.89
CA PRO A 53 -5.16 -12.51 -4.79
C PRO A 53 -5.13 -11.23 -5.61
N THR A 54 -6.25 -10.92 -6.25
CA THR A 54 -6.40 -9.63 -6.93
C THR A 54 -6.29 -8.47 -5.94
N LEU A 55 -5.77 -7.34 -6.38
CA LEU A 55 -5.69 -6.11 -5.58
C LEU A 55 -7.05 -5.70 -4.99
N SER A 56 -8.14 -5.88 -5.74
CA SER A 56 -9.50 -5.61 -5.25
C SER A 56 -9.87 -6.47 -4.05
N THR A 57 -9.52 -7.76 -4.07
CA THR A 57 -9.75 -8.67 -2.95
C THR A 57 -8.95 -8.24 -1.72
N VAL A 58 -7.68 -7.88 -1.90
CA VAL A 58 -6.83 -7.40 -0.81
C VAL A 58 -7.38 -6.11 -0.20
N GLN A 59 -7.77 -5.14 -1.03
CA GLN A 59 -8.36 -3.88 -0.57
C GLN A 59 -9.64 -4.09 0.24
N LYS A 60 -10.51 -5.03 -0.17
CA LYS A 60 -11.73 -5.37 0.58
C LYS A 60 -11.41 -5.94 1.96
N ILE A 61 -10.41 -6.81 2.06
CA ILE A 61 -9.96 -7.39 3.34
C ILE A 61 -9.39 -6.31 4.25
N LEU A 62 -8.47 -5.48 3.74
CA LEU A 62 -7.88 -4.38 4.51
C LEU A 62 -8.93 -3.36 4.96
N SER A 63 -9.88 -3.03 4.09
CA SER A 63 -11.05 -2.20 4.38
C SER A 63 -11.91 -2.75 5.53
N ALA A 64 -12.10 -4.08 5.61
CA ALA A 64 -12.83 -4.73 6.70
C ALA A 64 -12.04 -4.79 8.02
N LEU A 65 -10.72 -4.68 7.93
CA LEU A 65 -9.79 -4.54 9.05
C LEU A 65 -9.54 -3.07 9.44
N ASN A 66 -10.24 -2.11 8.81
CA ASN A 66 -10.02 -0.66 9.00
C ASN A 66 -8.56 -0.22 8.78
N VAL A 67 -7.84 -0.91 7.89
CA VAL A 67 -6.47 -0.58 7.50
C VAL A 67 -6.46 -0.11 6.05
N SER A 68 -5.76 0.98 5.79
CA SER A 68 -5.49 1.42 4.42
C SER A 68 -4.32 0.62 3.82
N PHE A 69 -4.35 0.41 2.51
CA PHE A 69 -3.26 -0.24 1.78
C PHE A 69 -1.89 0.41 2.06
N TRP A 70 -1.84 1.74 2.18
CA TRP A 70 -0.61 2.49 2.47
C TRP A 70 -0.06 2.26 3.88
N GLN A 71 -0.91 1.89 4.85
CA GLN A 71 -0.48 1.56 6.21
C GLN A 71 0.13 0.16 6.31
N VAL A 72 -0.23 -0.75 5.40
CA VAL A 72 0.34 -2.10 5.38
C VAL A 72 1.85 -2.05 5.13
N ASN A 73 2.32 -1.19 4.22
CA ASN A 73 3.75 -0.99 3.96
C ASN A 73 4.53 -0.43 5.15
N ARG A 74 3.84 0.14 6.15
CA ARG A 74 4.44 0.71 7.37
C ARG A 74 4.42 -0.25 8.56
N LEU A 75 3.93 -1.48 8.41
CA LEU A 75 3.94 -2.46 9.50
C LEU A 75 5.39 -2.93 9.76
N PRO A 76 5.85 -2.96 11.02
CA PRO A 76 7.26 -3.15 11.36
C PRO A 76 7.89 -4.43 10.78
N LYS A 77 7.10 -5.50 10.61
CA LYS A 77 7.57 -6.76 10.01
C LYS A 77 7.73 -6.72 8.49
N LEU A 78 7.00 -5.84 7.79
CA LEU A 78 7.24 -5.55 6.38
C LEU A 78 8.38 -4.53 6.18
N GLN A 79 8.71 -3.74 7.20
CA GLN A 79 9.82 -2.78 7.16
C GLN A 79 11.20 -3.46 7.20
N GLU A 80 11.36 -4.62 7.86
CA GLU A 80 12.64 -5.34 7.79
C GLU A 80 12.97 -5.82 6.37
N GLN A 81 11.96 -6.04 5.52
CA GLN A 81 12.14 -6.30 4.08
C GLN A 81 12.21 -5.03 3.22
N HIS A 82 11.56 -3.93 3.60
CA HIS A 82 11.51 -2.68 2.81
C HIS A 82 12.53 -1.60 3.22
N ARG A 83 13.32 -1.80 4.27
CA ARG A 83 14.38 -0.85 4.69
C ARG A 83 15.41 -0.53 3.60
N LEU A 84 15.50 -1.36 2.56
CA LEU A 84 16.37 -1.14 1.40
C LEU A 84 15.71 -0.25 0.33
N ASP A 85 14.37 -0.20 0.24
CA ASP A 85 13.65 0.58 -0.78
C ASP A 85 13.26 1.98 -0.30
N ASP A 86 12.93 2.16 1.00
CA ASP A 86 12.51 3.47 1.52
C ASP A 86 13.63 4.52 1.47
N ASN A 87 14.89 4.11 1.71
CA ASN A 87 16.04 5.00 1.52
C ASN A 87 16.18 5.40 0.04
N HIS A 88 15.97 4.46 -0.88
CA HIS A 88 16.09 4.74 -2.31
C HIS A 88 14.98 5.68 -2.80
N ILE A 89 13.77 5.59 -2.25
CA ILE A 89 12.68 6.52 -2.56
C ILE A 89 12.94 7.89 -1.94
N SER A 90 13.44 7.95 -0.70
CA SER A 90 13.81 9.21 -0.06
C SER A 90 14.91 9.92 -0.84
N ASP A 91 15.98 9.21 -1.20
CA ASP A 91 17.09 9.75 -1.99
C ASP A 91 16.62 10.28 -3.35
N ARG A 92 15.68 9.57 -4.01
CA ARG A 92 15.10 10.02 -5.28
C ARG A 92 14.19 11.23 -5.12
N LEU A 93 13.47 11.35 -4.00
CA LEU A 93 12.63 12.52 -3.71
C LEU A 93 13.49 13.75 -3.41
N ASP A 94 14.57 13.57 -2.64
CA ASP A 94 15.53 14.63 -2.36
C ASP A 94 16.20 15.10 -3.65
N GLN A 95 16.64 14.17 -4.52
CA GLN A 95 17.20 14.51 -5.83
C GLN A 95 16.19 15.28 -6.72
N LEU A 96 14.95 14.81 -6.80
CA LEU A 96 13.90 15.50 -7.57
C LEU A 96 13.62 16.91 -7.02
N SER A 97 13.70 17.09 -5.70
CA SER A 97 13.54 18.41 -5.08
C SER A 97 14.68 19.35 -5.47
N THR A 98 15.92 18.85 -5.53
CA THR A 98 17.08 19.63 -6.01
C THR A 98 16.94 19.98 -7.49
N ASP A 99 16.64 19.00 -8.35
CA ASP A 99 16.48 19.23 -9.79
C ASP A 99 15.36 20.27 -10.07
N MET A 100 14.28 20.24 -9.29
CA MET A 100 13.18 21.21 -9.38
C MET A 100 13.61 22.63 -8.97
N ALA A 101 14.52 22.76 -8.00
CA ALA A 101 15.07 24.05 -7.59
C ALA A 101 15.94 24.64 -8.70
N ASP A 102 16.79 23.82 -9.33
CA ASP A 102 17.67 24.24 -10.42
C ASP A 102 16.86 24.64 -11.66
N LEU A 103 15.82 23.88 -12.00
CA LEU A 103 14.90 24.23 -13.08
C LEU A 103 14.19 25.58 -12.83
N LYS A 104 13.77 25.85 -11.59
CA LYS A 104 13.16 27.14 -11.24
C LYS A 104 14.15 28.28 -11.42
N LEU A 105 15.41 28.08 -11.05
CA LEU A 105 16.46 29.08 -11.22
C LEU A 105 16.70 29.38 -12.71
N ALA A 106 16.92 28.33 -13.50
CA ALA A 106 17.14 28.44 -14.95
C ALA A 106 15.94 29.10 -15.66
N MET A 107 14.71 28.80 -15.22
CA MET A 107 13.50 29.40 -15.76
C MET A 107 13.38 30.88 -15.39
N ALA A 108 13.78 31.29 -14.19
CA ALA A 108 13.84 32.70 -13.80
C ALA A 108 14.88 33.48 -14.60
N GLU A 109 16.07 32.88 -14.83
CA GLU A 109 17.11 33.47 -15.67
C GLU A 109 16.68 33.62 -17.13
N LEU A 110 15.99 32.61 -17.68
CA LEU A 110 15.40 32.67 -19.02
C LEU A 110 14.33 33.75 -19.13
N GLN A 111 13.45 33.87 -18.14
CA GLN A 111 12.44 34.93 -18.11
C GLN A 111 13.07 36.32 -18.09
N GLU A 112 14.16 36.49 -17.34
CA GLU A 112 14.88 37.76 -17.27
C GLU A 112 15.65 38.06 -18.57
N ALA A 113 16.25 37.04 -19.19
CA ALA A 113 16.91 37.18 -20.50
C ALA A 113 15.91 37.56 -21.61
N VAL A 114 14.73 36.93 -21.62
CA VAL A 114 13.65 37.26 -22.58
C VAL A 114 13.16 38.69 -22.38
N LYS A 115 12.99 39.15 -21.14
CA LYS A 115 12.61 40.54 -20.84
C LYS A 115 13.63 41.57 -21.34
N LYS A 116 14.92 41.23 -21.37
CA LYS A 116 15.98 42.12 -21.87
C LYS A 116 16.07 42.20 -23.39
N LEU A 117 15.41 41.27 -24.09
CA LEU A 117 15.36 41.20 -25.56
C LEU A 117 14.08 41.83 -26.15
N LEU A 118 13.11 42.20 -25.30
CA LEU A 118 11.88 42.92 -25.63
C LEU A 118 12.03 44.40 -25.28
#